data_AF-B6WQY0-F1
#
_entry.id   AF-B6WQY0-F1
#
_cell.length_a   1.000
_cell.length_b   1.000
_cell.length_c   1.000
_cell.angle_alpha   90.00
_cell.angle_beta   90.00
_cell.angle_gamma   90.00
#
_symmetry.space_group_name_H-M   'P 1'
#
loop_
_entity.id
_entity.type
_entity.pdbx_description
1 polymer ?
#
loop_
_entity_poly.entity_id
_entity_poly.type
_entity_poly.pdbx_seq_one_letter_code
_entity_poly.pdbx_strand_id
1 'polypeptide(L)'
;MPVIPEGIAYAYTHETTQATTGYFSCQPPASLTLPQALARLEATPFDDFLRQHCLRQLSRRSPEEIKNLAEELYDRETDSFRRMGLAGLLLECSLLVPELAHCCDSFPEDALQRLTLSSSLIYLRAASRKDFGLMQAWSAHFADNIARHHMLPHWEELELELPYSEEELEVCREGLRARAGMLKREHARMQAEDLPRLERRPAQETYEQAVNALLENDVLAGQEMRHQASLSPIALLRSWKVDLDVDCGRMRHSLRGEATAYGRGLSLAAARASYVMEIVERASSYVSVARTGEHSFEVTNRRRPMPLIHASCAKLRSQGKDFLPLSSLPLETPFEDYVPLYWLEARDPEGKTVLVPAQAVFLFCNLDEQSLFLAGGSTGLASGNTEAEAKLAALTEIVERDAEATTPFGREGCFVLKSRDERLQALLDDYAARGIQIQFQDITTELGVPVYRCFVMSRRGEVAQATGANLCGSRAALAALTEVPWPYPYGEPTGPALGGLPVRWLEDLPDYSLPSAEASCKLLEKTLSAQGRTPLYVDISRKDLDMPVVRALVPGLELTADFDRFSRPSLRLLARYTARWQK
;
A
#
# COMPACT_ATOMS: atom_id res chain seq x y z
N MET A 1 7.69 -1.67 -38.66
CA MET A 1 7.87 -2.02 -37.24
C MET A 1 8.07 -0.74 -36.47
N PRO A 2 7.35 -0.51 -35.36
CA PRO A 2 7.64 0.65 -34.52
C PRO A 2 9.09 0.56 -34.04
N VAL A 3 9.84 1.65 -34.17
CA VAL A 3 11.22 1.74 -33.66
C VAL A 3 11.14 1.66 -32.14
N ILE A 4 11.64 0.58 -31.55
CA ILE A 4 11.70 0.44 -30.09
C ILE A 4 12.69 1.48 -29.56
N PRO A 5 12.27 2.38 -28.66
CA PRO A 5 13.16 3.41 -28.13
C PRO A 5 14.33 2.81 -27.32
N GLU A 6 15.51 3.45 -27.32
CA GLU A 6 16.71 3.02 -26.56
C GLU A 6 16.44 2.93 -25.04
N GLY A 7 17.07 2.05 -24.27
CA GLY A 7 16.76 1.91 -22.83
C GLY A 7 17.12 3.13 -21.98
N ILE A 8 16.37 3.39 -20.90
CA ILE A 8 16.70 4.42 -19.89
C ILE A 8 17.19 3.77 -18.60
N ALA A 9 18.30 4.26 -18.05
CA ALA A 9 18.82 3.83 -16.75
C ALA A 9 18.36 4.76 -15.63
N TYR A 10 17.40 4.32 -14.83
CA TYR A 10 16.91 5.00 -13.64
C TYR A 10 17.76 4.68 -12.40
N ALA A 11 18.00 5.71 -11.60
CA ALA A 11 18.53 5.59 -10.25
C ALA A 11 17.39 5.55 -9.23
N TYR A 12 17.43 4.58 -8.32
CA TYR A 12 16.57 4.51 -7.15
C TYR A 12 17.18 5.36 -6.05
N THR A 13 16.56 6.49 -5.75
CA THR A 13 17.08 7.48 -4.79
C THR A 13 16.08 7.78 -3.69
N HIS A 14 16.57 7.97 -2.47
CA HIS A 14 15.76 8.40 -1.35
C HIS A 14 15.66 9.94 -1.33
N GLU A 15 14.46 10.48 -1.47
CA GLU A 15 14.19 11.91 -1.30
C GLU A 15 13.54 12.16 0.07
N THR A 16 14.20 12.97 0.88
CA THR A 16 13.68 13.40 2.19
C THR A 16 12.70 14.55 1.99
N THR A 17 11.44 14.39 2.43
CA THR A 17 10.51 15.52 2.56
C THR A 17 10.55 16.09 3.98
N GLN A 18 10.00 17.30 4.14
CA GLN A 18 9.88 17.98 5.43
C GLN A 18 8.98 17.23 6.45
N ALA A 19 8.23 16.21 6.02
CA ALA A 19 7.33 15.42 6.86
C ALA A 19 7.98 14.15 7.47
N THR A 20 9.30 13.97 7.35
CA THR A 20 10.05 12.84 7.93
C THR A 20 9.70 11.44 7.39
N THR A 21 8.72 11.31 6.50
CA THR A 21 8.58 10.17 5.59
C THR A 21 9.37 10.47 4.31
N GLY A 22 10.49 9.78 4.13
CA GLY A 22 11.18 9.79 2.85
C GLY A 22 10.33 9.10 1.80
N TYR A 23 10.24 9.65 0.60
CA TYR A 23 9.69 8.92 -0.54
C TYR A 23 10.84 8.55 -1.47
N PHE A 24 10.72 7.38 -2.09
CA PHE A 24 11.68 6.95 -3.09
C PHE A 24 11.31 7.55 -4.44
N SER A 25 12.31 8.07 -5.14
CA SER A 25 12.14 8.59 -6.48
C SER A 25 13.00 7.78 -7.46
N CYS A 26 12.41 7.49 -8.63
CA CYS A 26 13.12 6.89 -9.75
C CYS A 26 13.57 8.03 -10.66
N GLN A 27 14.87 8.30 -10.71
CA GLN A 27 15.43 9.45 -11.42
C GLN A 27 16.14 9.01 -12.71
N PRO A 28 15.83 9.59 -13.87
CA PRO A 28 16.60 9.35 -15.08
C PRO A 28 18.03 9.90 -14.94
N PRO A 29 18.94 9.58 -15.88
CA PRO A 29 20.31 10.09 -15.84
C PRO A 29 20.33 11.63 -15.77
N ALA A 30 21.19 12.20 -14.93
CA ALA A 30 21.28 13.65 -14.74
C ALA A 30 21.64 14.42 -16.03
N SER A 31 22.20 13.75 -17.03
CA SER A 31 22.49 14.30 -18.36
C SER A 31 21.25 14.47 -19.24
N LEU A 32 20.10 13.90 -18.87
CA LEU A 32 18.87 13.98 -19.65
C LEU A 32 18.23 15.36 -19.48
N THR A 33 18.27 16.18 -20.53
CA THR A 33 17.66 17.52 -20.50
C THR A 33 16.13 17.45 -20.62
N LEU A 34 15.42 18.49 -20.16
CA LEU A 34 13.95 18.53 -20.25
C LEU A 34 13.42 18.33 -21.68
N PRO A 35 13.92 18.99 -22.74
CA PRO A 35 13.45 18.73 -24.10
C PRO A 35 13.64 17.27 -24.55
N GLN A 36 14.76 16.64 -24.17
CA GLN A 36 15.00 15.22 -24.45
C GLN A 36 14.04 14.32 -23.66
N ALA A 37 13.80 14.63 -22.38
CA ALA A 37 12.85 13.91 -21.54
C ALA A 37 11.41 14.01 -22.08
N LEU A 38 10.99 15.19 -22.55
CA LEU A 38 9.66 15.38 -23.16
C LEU A 38 9.51 14.61 -24.47
N ALA A 39 10.50 14.71 -25.38
CA ALA A 39 10.48 13.94 -26.62
C ALA A 39 10.47 12.43 -26.37
N ARG A 40 11.18 12.01 -25.31
CA ARG A 40 11.23 10.61 -24.91
C ARG A 40 9.91 10.12 -24.32
N LEU A 41 9.28 10.91 -23.46
CA LEU A 41 7.98 10.61 -22.87
C LEU A 41 6.91 10.42 -23.96
N GLU A 42 6.98 11.13 -25.07
CA GLU A 42 6.04 10.88 -26.18
C GLU A 42 6.22 9.52 -26.85
N ALA A 43 7.46 9.03 -26.93
CA ALA A 43 7.74 7.69 -27.44
C ALA A 43 7.32 6.60 -26.44
N THR A 44 7.34 6.92 -25.14
CA THR A 44 6.98 6.03 -24.03
C THR A 44 5.99 6.72 -23.08
N PRO A 45 4.74 6.97 -23.50
CA PRO A 45 3.78 7.81 -22.74
C PRO A 45 3.35 7.17 -21.42
N PHE A 46 3.62 5.87 -21.27
CA PHE A 46 3.33 5.06 -20.10
C PHE A 46 4.53 4.82 -19.18
N ASP A 47 5.60 5.61 -19.36
CA ASP A 47 6.72 5.62 -18.41
C ASP A 47 6.40 6.51 -17.20
N ASP A 48 5.92 5.88 -16.13
CA ASP A 48 5.58 6.57 -14.88
C ASP A 48 6.77 7.32 -14.28
N PHE A 49 7.97 6.73 -14.34
CA PHE A 49 9.19 7.32 -13.78
C PHE A 49 9.59 8.57 -14.55
N LEU A 50 9.61 8.49 -15.89
CA LEU A 50 9.91 9.65 -16.73
C LEU A 50 8.85 10.74 -16.60
N ARG A 51 7.58 10.34 -16.54
CA ARG A 51 6.46 11.28 -16.43
C ARG A 51 6.52 12.07 -15.14
N GLN A 52 6.73 11.40 -14.01
CA GLN A 52 6.93 12.06 -12.71
C GLN A 52 8.17 12.97 -12.71
N HIS A 53 9.27 12.56 -13.35
CA HIS A 53 10.44 13.41 -13.50
C HIS A 53 10.11 14.69 -14.31
N CYS A 54 9.42 14.56 -15.43
CA CYS A 54 8.98 15.70 -16.25
C CYS A 54 8.06 16.63 -15.47
N LEU A 55 7.09 16.10 -14.68
CA LEU A 55 6.23 16.90 -13.80
C LEU A 55 7.06 17.72 -12.80
N ARG A 56 8.05 17.11 -12.12
CA ARG A 56 8.96 17.82 -11.19
C ARG A 56 9.81 18.89 -11.85
N GLN A 57 10.19 18.72 -13.11
CA GLN A 57 10.95 19.72 -13.87
C GLN A 57 10.05 20.88 -14.32
N LEU A 58 8.84 20.58 -14.78
CA LEU A 58 7.86 21.58 -15.21
C LEU A 58 7.33 22.41 -14.04
N SER A 59 7.15 21.81 -12.84
CA SER A 59 6.71 22.52 -11.64
C SER A 59 7.67 23.63 -11.17
N ARG A 60 8.90 23.67 -11.71
CA ARG A 60 9.92 24.67 -11.41
C ARG A 60 10.03 25.76 -12.48
N ARG A 61 9.20 25.70 -13.52
CA ARG A 61 9.17 26.67 -14.62
C ARG A 61 8.25 27.84 -14.30
N SER A 62 8.45 28.93 -15.03
CA SER A 62 7.56 30.08 -14.91
C SER A 62 6.20 29.77 -15.54
N PRO A 63 5.10 30.34 -15.01
CA PRO A 63 3.77 30.19 -15.60
C PRO A 63 3.72 30.57 -17.09
N GLU A 64 4.50 31.57 -17.51
CA GLU A 64 4.58 32.03 -18.90
C GLU A 64 5.20 30.98 -19.82
N GLU A 65 6.27 30.29 -19.40
CA GLU A 65 6.87 29.20 -20.18
C GLU A 65 5.88 28.05 -20.39
N ILE A 66 5.13 27.67 -19.34
CA ILE A 66 4.13 26.59 -19.42
C ILE A 66 2.97 27.00 -20.32
N LYS A 67 2.50 28.25 -20.22
CA LYS A 67 1.41 28.77 -21.04
C LYS A 67 1.77 28.79 -22.52
N ASN A 68 2.97 29.28 -22.86
CA ASN A 68 3.45 29.26 -24.24
C ASN A 68 3.50 27.83 -24.79
N LEU A 69 3.97 26.87 -23.99
CA LEU A 69 3.97 25.47 -24.40
C LEU A 69 2.54 24.93 -24.61
N ALA A 70 1.59 25.28 -23.75
CA ALA A 70 0.19 24.87 -23.90
C ALA A 70 -0.43 25.44 -25.20
N GLU A 71 -0.19 26.71 -25.53
CA GLU A 71 -0.68 27.33 -26.76
C GLU A 71 -0.15 26.65 -28.03
N GLU A 72 1.07 26.10 -28.01
CA GLU A 72 1.64 25.35 -29.14
C GLU A 72 1.02 23.95 -29.33
N LEU A 73 0.44 23.37 -28.28
CA LEU A 73 -0.02 21.98 -28.24
C LEU A 73 -1.46 21.79 -28.70
N TYR A 74 -2.28 22.84 -28.66
CA TYR A 74 -3.69 22.79 -29.06
C TYR A 74 -3.94 23.66 -30.29
N ASP A 75 -4.46 23.02 -31.33
CA ASP A 75 -4.78 23.67 -32.59
C ASP A 75 -6.27 24.02 -32.64
N ARG A 76 -6.57 25.32 -32.49
CA ARG A 76 -7.94 25.85 -32.45
C ARG A 76 -8.66 25.77 -33.80
N GLU A 77 -7.93 25.75 -34.91
CA GLU A 77 -8.54 25.69 -36.25
C GLU A 77 -9.06 24.28 -36.53
N THR A 78 -8.35 23.26 -36.03
CA THR A 78 -8.69 21.84 -36.24
C THR A 78 -9.35 21.18 -35.05
N ASP A 79 -9.54 21.90 -33.94
CA ASP A 79 -10.07 21.39 -32.66
C ASP A 79 -9.33 20.13 -32.19
N SER A 80 -7.99 20.15 -32.26
CA SER A 80 -7.17 18.95 -32.03
C SER A 80 -5.89 19.22 -31.24
N PHE A 81 -5.45 18.22 -30.47
CA PHE A 81 -4.15 18.25 -29.78
C PHE A 81 -3.05 17.70 -30.68
N ARG A 82 -2.02 18.50 -30.94
CA ARG A 82 -0.88 18.11 -31.79
C ARG A 82 -0.04 17.01 -31.15
N ARG A 83 0.08 17.04 -29.81
CA ARG A 83 0.92 16.14 -29.01
C ARG A 83 0.21 15.78 -27.71
N MET A 84 -0.69 14.79 -27.79
CA MET A 84 -1.60 14.44 -26.68
C MET A 84 -0.89 14.07 -25.37
N GLY A 85 0.25 13.36 -25.45
CA GLY A 85 1.01 12.95 -24.26
C GLY A 85 1.55 14.14 -23.48
N LEU A 86 2.05 15.16 -24.19
CA LEU A 86 2.54 16.40 -23.58
C LEU A 86 1.40 17.33 -23.13
N ALA A 87 0.32 17.41 -23.91
CA ALA A 87 -0.87 18.16 -23.48
C ALA A 87 -1.43 17.61 -22.17
N GLY A 88 -1.53 16.27 -22.06
CA GLY A 88 -1.91 15.62 -20.80
C GLY A 88 -0.93 15.90 -19.66
N LEU A 89 0.38 15.90 -19.93
CA LEU A 89 1.41 16.22 -18.93
C LEU A 89 1.29 17.65 -18.39
N LEU A 90 1.05 18.64 -19.27
CA LEU A 90 0.85 20.02 -18.82
C LEU A 90 -0.43 20.16 -18.00
N LEU A 91 -1.51 19.49 -18.43
CA LEU A 91 -2.77 19.52 -17.68
C LEU A 91 -2.60 18.91 -16.29
N GLU A 92 -1.85 17.83 -16.15
CA GLU A 92 -1.48 17.28 -14.84
C GLU A 92 -0.64 18.26 -14.02
N CYS A 93 0.32 18.93 -14.64
CA CYS A 93 1.14 19.93 -13.96
C CYS A 93 0.27 21.07 -13.42
N SER A 94 -0.67 21.59 -14.22
CA SER A 94 -1.66 22.58 -13.79
C SER A 94 -2.58 22.07 -12.69
N LEU A 95 -2.95 20.79 -12.69
CA LEU A 95 -3.73 20.19 -11.60
C LEU A 95 -2.92 20.08 -10.31
N LEU A 96 -1.65 19.69 -10.38
CA LEU A 96 -0.83 19.37 -9.22
C LEU A 96 -0.19 20.60 -8.57
N VAL A 97 0.05 21.66 -9.33
CA VAL A 97 0.79 22.85 -8.89
C VAL A 97 -0.13 24.07 -8.92
N PRO A 98 -0.59 24.59 -7.76
CA PRO A 98 -1.52 25.71 -7.70
C PRO A 98 -1.05 26.95 -8.47
N GLU A 99 0.25 27.24 -8.48
CA GLU A 99 0.85 28.37 -9.19
C GLU A 99 0.72 28.26 -10.72
N LEU A 100 0.47 27.06 -11.25
CA LEU A 100 0.35 26.76 -12.67
C LEU A 100 -1.09 26.43 -13.11
N ALA A 101 -2.08 26.62 -12.23
CA ALA A 101 -3.47 26.19 -12.46
C ALA A 101 -4.08 26.75 -13.76
N HIS A 102 -3.75 28.01 -14.10
CA HIS A 102 -4.28 28.73 -15.27
C HIS A 102 -3.43 28.60 -16.53
N CYS A 103 -2.32 27.85 -16.49
CA CYS A 103 -1.42 27.76 -17.64
C CYS A 103 -2.02 26.98 -18.81
N CYS A 104 -3.04 26.16 -18.58
CA CYS A 104 -3.72 25.38 -19.62
C CYS A 104 -5.09 25.96 -20.04
N ASP A 105 -5.43 27.20 -19.67
CA ASP A 105 -6.73 27.84 -20.02
C ASP A 105 -6.92 28.01 -21.54
N SER A 106 -5.86 27.83 -22.34
CA SER A 106 -5.94 27.87 -23.80
C SER A 106 -6.57 26.59 -24.41
N PHE A 107 -6.62 25.49 -23.65
CA PHE A 107 -7.25 24.22 -24.01
C PHE A 107 -8.79 24.30 -23.97
N PRO A 108 -9.51 23.42 -24.68
CA PRO A 108 -10.96 23.41 -24.66
C PRO A 108 -11.50 22.91 -23.30
N GLU A 109 -12.74 23.26 -22.96
CA GLU A 109 -13.37 22.90 -21.67
C GLU A 109 -13.41 21.39 -21.41
N ASP A 110 -13.48 20.57 -22.47
CA ASP A 110 -13.50 19.10 -22.40
C ASP A 110 -12.11 18.46 -22.53
N ALA A 111 -11.02 19.25 -22.44
CA ALA A 111 -9.65 18.78 -22.56
C ALA A 111 -9.32 17.65 -21.58
N LEU A 112 -9.85 17.74 -20.36
CA LEU A 112 -9.61 16.75 -19.32
C LEU A 112 -10.13 15.38 -19.74
N GLN A 113 -11.33 15.31 -20.32
CA GLN A 113 -11.93 14.07 -20.84
C GLN A 113 -11.14 13.56 -22.05
N ARG A 114 -10.77 14.44 -22.99
CA ARG A 114 -10.02 14.10 -24.20
C ARG A 114 -8.62 13.54 -23.93
N LEU A 115 -7.99 13.93 -22.82
CA LEU A 115 -6.60 13.60 -22.49
C LEU A 115 -6.44 12.48 -21.45
N THR A 116 -7.52 11.96 -20.88
CA THR A 116 -7.47 10.86 -19.89
C THR A 116 -6.66 9.64 -20.36
N LEU A 117 -6.72 9.32 -21.66
CA LEU A 117 -6.01 8.17 -22.23
C LEU A 117 -4.55 8.44 -22.60
N SER A 118 -4.12 9.70 -22.60
CA SER A 118 -2.74 10.08 -22.97
C SER A 118 -1.77 10.06 -21.79
N SER A 119 -2.28 9.91 -20.57
CA SER A 119 -1.49 9.79 -19.36
C SER A 119 -1.42 8.36 -18.84
N SER A 120 -0.26 8.03 -18.27
CA SER A 120 -0.05 6.84 -17.47
C SER A 120 -0.72 6.96 -16.10
N LEU A 121 -0.47 8.09 -15.42
CA LEU A 121 -0.91 8.39 -14.07
C LEU A 121 -2.44 8.59 -13.97
N ILE A 122 -2.96 8.48 -12.75
CA ILE A 122 -4.40 8.53 -12.50
C ILE A 122 -4.98 9.96 -12.50
N TYR A 123 -4.15 11.00 -12.42
CA TYR A 123 -4.57 12.36 -12.05
C TYR A 123 -5.65 12.93 -12.96
N LEU A 124 -5.50 12.79 -14.28
CA LEU A 124 -6.50 13.26 -15.25
C LEU A 124 -7.81 12.47 -15.12
N ARG A 125 -7.73 11.14 -14.98
CA ARG A 125 -8.90 10.28 -14.79
C ARG A 125 -9.65 10.64 -13.51
N ALA A 126 -8.94 10.84 -12.40
CA ALA A 126 -9.52 11.22 -11.12
C ALA A 126 -10.20 12.60 -11.18
N ALA A 127 -9.51 13.61 -11.72
CA ALA A 127 -10.03 14.97 -11.85
C ALA A 127 -11.22 15.07 -12.82
N SER A 128 -11.32 14.16 -13.81
CA SER A 128 -12.43 14.15 -14.78
C SER A 128 -13.79 13.75 -14.19
N ARG A 129 -13.79 13.21 -12.96
CA ARG A 129 -15.01 12.79 -12.28
C ARG A 129 -15.82 13.97 -11.77
N LYS A 130 -17.15 13.84 -11.86
CA LYS A 130 -18.08 14.88 -11.36
C LYS A 130 -18.01 15.09 -9.85
N ASP A 131 -17.69 14.05 -9.09
CA ASP A 131 -17.62 14.07 -7.62
C ASP A 131 -16.20 14.33 -7.08
N PHE A 132 -15.24 14.70 -7.94
CA PHE A 132 -13.84 14.87 -7.56
C PHE A 132 -13.65 15.86 -6.40
N GLY A 133 -14.23 17.06 -6.51
CA GLY A 133 -14.13 18.09 -5.46
C GLY A 133 -14.77 17.68 -4.13
N LEU A 134 -15.89 16.93 -4.19
CA LEU A 134 -16.55 16.43 -2.98
C LEU A 134 -15.68 15.37 -2.28
N MET A 135 -15.13 14.42 -3.03
CA MET A 135 -14.25 13.38 -2.48
C MET A 135 -12.98 13.97 -1.90
N GLN A 136 -12.40 14.98 -2.55
CA GLN A 136 -11.24 15.71 -2.05
C GLN A 136 -11.52 16.34 -0.67
N ALA A 137 -12.68 16.97 -0.49
CA ALA A 137 -13.07 17.57 0.78
C ALA A 137 -13.23 16.51 1.89
N TRP A 138 -13.89 15.39 1.59
CA TRP A 138 -14.01 14.28 2.54
C TRP A 138 -12.66 13.65 2.89
N SER A 139 -11.78 13.42 1.90
CA SER A 139 -10.43 12.90 2.13
C SER A 139 -9.64 13.78 3.09
N ALA A 140 -9.75 15.10 3.00
CA ALA A 140 -9.07 16.02 3.92
C ALA A 140 -9.53 15.82 5.38
N HIS A 141 -10.83 15.66 5.63
CA HIS A 141 -11.36 15.40 6.97
C HIS A 141 -10.90 14.06 7.53
N PHE A 142 -10.90 13.00 6.72
CA PHE A 142 -10.41 11.69 7.16
C PHE A 142 -8.90 11.67 7.37
N ALA A 143 -8.12 12.38 6.53
CA ALA A 143 -6.68 12.56 6.74
C ALA A 143 -6.40 13.22 8.10
N ASP A 144 -7.08 14.32 8.42
CA ASP A 144 -6.94 15.01 9.70
C ASP A 144 -7.37 14.14 10.89
N ASN A 145 -8.41 13.34 10.73
CA ASN A 145 -8.87 12.46 11.79
C ASN A 145 -7.95 11.25 12.02
N ILE A 146 -7.65 10.50 10.98
CA ILE A 146 -6.88 9.26 11.10
C ILE A 146 -5.41 9.57 11.36
N ALA A 147 -4.80 10.49 10.61
CA ALA A 147 -3.37 10.77 10.74
C ALA A 147 -3.05 11.73 11.91
N ARG A 148 -3.93 12.70 12.21
CA ARG A 148 -3.68 13.76 13.21
C ARG A 148 -4.58 13.70 14.44
N HIS A 149 -5.46 12.70 14.53
CA HIS A 149 -6.37 12.48 15.66
C HIS A 149 -7.34 13.65 15.93
N HIS A 150 -7.59 14.51 14.94
CA HIS A 150 -8.64 15.53 15.04
C HIS A 150 -10.01 14.86 15.08
N MET A 151 -10.85 15.20 16.06
CA MET A 151 -12.19 14.62 16.14
C MET A 151 -13.04 15.05 14.96
N LEU A 152 -13.71 14.08 14.34
CA LEU A 152 -14.72 14.39 13.33
C LEU A 152 -16.00 14.88 14.01
N PRO A 153 -16.59 15.99 13.56
CA PRO A 153 -17.89 16.44 14.03
C PRO A 153 -19.02 15.54 13.49
N HIS A 154 -20.26 15.86 13.84
CA HIS A 154 -21.42 15.27 13.17
C HIS A 154 -21.37 15.61 11.67
N TRP A 155 -21.79 14.69 10.80
CA TRP A 155 -21.64 14.87 9.35
C TRP A 155 -22.42 16.09 8.82
N GLU A 156 -23.56 16.43 9.42
CA GLU A 156 -24.33 17.64 9.08
C GLU A 156 -23.58 18.94 9.41
N GLU A 157 -22.67 18.92 10.39
CA GLU A 157 -21.86 20.09 10.77
C GLU A 157 -20.71 20.35 9.80
N LEU A 158 -20.38 19.38 8.93
CA LEU A 158 -19.34 19.55 7.92
C LEU A 158 -19.81 20.43 6.74
N GLU A 159 -21.11 20.69 6.61
CA GLU A 159 -21.71 21.38 5.46
C GLU A 159 -21.31 20.74 4.11
N LEU A 160 -21.02 19.44 4.11
CA LEU A 160 -20.70 18.63 2.93
C LEU A 160 -21.86 17.70 2.58
N GLU A 161 -22.15 17.57 1.28
CA GLU A 161 -23.03 16.53 0.80
C GLU A 161 -22.44 15.14 1.10
N LEU A 162 -23.31 14.17 1.42
CA LEU A 162 -22.87 12.79 1.57
C LEU A 162 -22.51 12.22 0.18
N PRO A 163 -21.34 11.59 0.03
CA PRO A 163 -20.89 11.07 -1.26
C PRO A 163 -21.65 9.81 -1.71
N TYR A 164 -22.40 9.19 -0.79
CA TYR A 164 -23.20 8.00 -0.99
C TYR A 164 -24.59 8.26 -0.43
N SER A 165 -25.61 7.65 -1.03
CA SER A 165 -26.98 7.75 -0.53
C SER A 165 -27.15 7.08 0.84
N GLU A 166 -28.14 7.52 1.62
CA GLU A 166 -28.44 6.89 2.92
C GLU A 166 -28.84 5.42 2.76
N GLU A 167 -29.48 5.05 1.64
CA GLU A 167 -29.79 3.66 1.31
C GLU A 167 -28.52 2.82 1.13
N GLU A 168 -27.54 3.31 0.34
CA GLU A 168 -26.25 2.63 0.17
C GLU A 168 -25.49 2.49 1.50
N LEU A 169 -25.53 3.53 2.33
CA LEU A 169 -24.89 3.51 3.64
C LEU A 169 -25.56 2.51 4.58
N GLU A 170 -26.90 2.42 4.62
CA GLU A 170 -27.59 1.47 5.50
C GLU A 170 -27.39 0.03 5.02
N VAL A 171 -27.49 -0.24 3.71
CA VAL A 171 -27.17 -1.57 3.14
C VAL A 171 -25.75 -1.99 3.49
N CYS A 172 -24.80 -1.04 3.44
CA CYS A 172 -23.43 -1.30 3.88
C CYS A 172 -23.40 -1.69 5.36
N ARG A 173 -23.99 -0.87 6.26
CA ARG A 173 -24.02 -1.11 7.71
C ARG A 173 -24.65 -2.46 8.06
N GLU A 174 -25.80 -2.80 7.48
CA GLU A 174 -26.45 -4.10 7.64
C GLU A 174 -25.51 -5.25 7.22
N GLY A 175 -24.83 -5.09 6.09
CA GLY A 175 -23.82 -6.05 5.64
C GLY A 175 -22.66 -6.20 6.61
N LEU A 176 -22.16 -5.12 7.22
CA LEU A 176 -21.10 -5.19 8.24
C LEU A 176 -21.60 -5.95 9.49
N ARG A 177 -22.82 -5.63 9.96
CA ARG A 177 -23.45 -6.29 11.12
C ARG A 177 -23.67 -7.78 10.86
N ALA A 178 -24.14 -8.17 9.67
CA ALA A 178 -24.40 -9.55 9.29
C ALA A 178 -23.13 -10.41 9.25
N ARG A 179 -21.99 -9.81 8.88
CA ARG A 179 -20.69 -10.50 8.81
C ARG A 179 -19.99 -10.61 10.17
N ALA A 180 -20.39 -9.80 11.15
CA ALA A 180 -19.76 -9.77 12.46
C ALA A 180 -19.77 -11.15 13.17
N GLY A 181 -18.68 -11.42 13.89
CA GLY A 181 -18.51 -12.66 14.66
C GLY A 181 -18.21 -13.92 13.83
N MET A 182 -18.03 -13.80 12.51
CA MET A 182 -17.70 -14.93 11.64
C MET A 182 -16.39 -15.60 12.04
N LEU A 183 -15.33 -14.82 12.29
CA LEU A 183 -14.04 -15.34 12.77
C LEU A 183 -14.20 -16.19 14.02
N LYS A 184 -14.95 -15.69 15.01
CA LYS A 184 -15.18 -16.40 16.28
C LYS A 184 -15.90 -17.73 16.08
N ARG A 185 -16.89 -17.78 15.17
CA ARG A 185 -17.61 -19.02 14.82
C ARG A 185 -16.69 -20.02 14.12
N GLU A 186 -15.93 -19.57 13.14
CA GLU A 186 -14.98 -20.41 12.40
C GLU A 186 -13.85 -20.93 13.29
N HIS A 187 -13.32 -20.07 14.17
CA HIS A 187 -12.32 -20.45 15.17
C HIS A 187 -12.86 -21.52 16.11
N ALA A 188 -14.06 -21.34 16.66
CA ALA A 188 -14.67 -22.34 17.55
C ALA A 188 -14.87 -23.70 16.85
N ARG A 189 -15.26 -23.68 15.56
CA ARG A 189 -15.38 -24.91 14.76
C ARG A 189 -14.03 -25.61 14.59
N MET A 190 -12.99 -24.87 14.19
CA MET A 190 -11.66 -25.43 13.93
C MET A 190 -10.94 -25.84 15.21
N GLN A 191 -11.16 -25.15 16.33
CA GLN A 191 -10.59 -25.50 17.62
C GLN A 191 -11.10 -26.85 18.15
N ALA A 192 -12.29 -27.29 17.71
CA ALA A 192 -12.82 -28.61 18.03
C ALA A 192 -12.22 -29.74 17.17
N GLU A 193 -11.46 -29.40 16.12
CA GLU A 193 -10.77 -30.36 15.26
C GLU A 193 -9.41 -30.74 15.88
N ASP A 194 -8.97 -31.99 15.67
CA ASP A 194 -7.63 -32.43 16.07
C ASP A 194 -6.59 -31.96 15.03
N LEU A 195 -6.15 -30.71 15.18
CA LEU A 195 -5.24 -30.05 14.24
C LEU A 195 -3.77 -30.30 14.59
N PRO A 196 -2.91 -30.62 13.60
CA PRO A 196 -1.50 -30.86 13.85
C PRO A 196 -0.81 -29.60 14.37
N ARG A 197 -0.09 -29.75 15.47
CA ARG A 197 0.77 -28.70 16.02
C ARG A 197 2.08 -28.66 15.25
N LEU A 198 2.35 -27.52 14.62
CA LEU A 198 3.61 -27.26 13.92
C LEU A 198 4.18 -25.95 14.44
N GLU A 199 5.34 -26.05 15.08
CA GLU A 199 5.99 -24.88 15.65
C GLU A 199 6.70 -24.09 14.56
N ARG A 200 6.60 -22.76 14.67
CA ARG A 200 7.33 -21.85 13.79
C ARG A 200 8.83 -22.06 13.99
N ARG A 201 9.58 -22.01 12.89
CA ARG A 201 11.05 -22.00 12.96
C ARG A 201 11.53 -20.88 13.90
N PRO A 202 12.52 -21.11 14.77
CA PRO A 202 13.10 -20.07 15.60
C PRO A 202 13.59 -18.88 14.77
N ALA A 203 13.46 -17.66 15.33
CA ALA A 203 13.84 -16.43 14.63
C ALA A 203 15.33 -16.40 14.25
N GLN A 204 16.21 -16.98 15.08
CA GLN A 204 17.63 -17.05 14.80
C GLN A 204 17.94 -17.92 13.57
N GLU A 205 17.32 -19.10 13.47
CA GLU A 205 17.49 -19.98 12.30
C GLU A 205 16.89 -19.35 11.03
N THR A 206 15.74 -18.66 11.17
CA THR A 206 15.14 -17.88 10.07
C THR A 206 16.12 -16.82 9.56
N TYR A 207 16.75 -16.08 10.48
CA TYR A 207 17.75 -15.07 10.16
C TYR A 207 18.95 -15.67 9.44
N GLU A 208 19.52 -16.76 9.97
CA GLU A 208 20.70 -17.42 9.40
C GLU A 208 20.43 -17.91 7.97
N GLN A 209 19.28 -18.54 7.74
CA GLN A 209 18.92 -18.97 6.38
C GLN A 209 18.78 -17.77 5.43
N ALA A 210 17.99 -16.77 5.81
CA ALA A 210 17.69 -15.64 4.94
C ALA A 210 18.93 -14.80 4.65
N VAL A 211 19.75 -14.50 5.66
CA VAL A 211 20.96 -13.67 5.47
C VAL A 211 21.98 -14.38 4.58
N ASN A 212 22.13 -15.70 4.68
CA ASN A 212 23.01 -16.47 3.82
C ASN A 212 22.53 -16.43 2.37
N ALA A 213 21.24 -16.68 2.12
CA ALA A 213 20.66 -16.59 0.78
C ALA A 213 20.82 -15.19 0.16
N LEU A 214 20.63 -14.13 0.94
CA LEU A 214 20.81 -12.75 0.47
C LEU A 214 22.28 -12.39 0.20
N LEU A 215 23.24 -12.95 0.97
CA LEU A 215 24.67 -12.76 0.74
C LEU A 215 25.17 -13.52 -0.49
N GLU A 216 24.78 -14.78 -0.65
CA GLU A 216 25.16 -15.64 -1.78
C GLU A 216 24.70 -15.05 -3.13
N ASN A 217 23.61 -14.29 -3.11
CA ASN A 217 23.02 -13.65 -4.28
C ASN A 217 23.30 -12.14 -4.39
N ASP A 218 24.27 -11.61 -3.62
CA ASP A 218 24.73 -10.22 -3.67
C ASP A 218 23.61 -9.16 -3.49
N VAL A 219 22.56 -9.49 -2.72
CA VAL A 219 21.40 -8.61 -2.49
C VAL A 219 21.66 -7.60 -1.37
N LEU A 220 22.46 -7.95 -0.36
CA LEU A 220 22.71 -7.05 0.78
C LEU A 220 23.65 -5.90 0.42
N ALA A 221 23.40 -4.74 1.02
CA ALA A 221 24.26 -3.56 0.94
C ALA A 221 24.55 -3.03 2.35
N GLY A 222 25.73 -2.42 2.53
CA GLY A 222 26.13 -1.83 3.81
C GLY A 222 26.20 -2.81 4.99
N GLN A 223 26.23 -2.24 6.20
CA GLN A 223 26.28 -2.98 7.47
C GLN A 223 24.92 -2.90 8.19
N GLU A 224 24.68 -3.85 9.12
CA GLU A 224 23.57 -3.75 10.06
C GLU A 224 23.77 -2.53 10.97
N MET A 225 22.75 -1.67 11.06
CA MET A 225 22.79 -0.47 11.90
C MET A 225 21.61 -0.44 12.87
N ARG A 226 21.73 0.37 13.92
CA ARG A 226 20.63 0.63 14.85
C ARG A 226 19.67 1.63 14.23
N HIS A 227 18.38 1.32 14.26
CA HIS A 227 17.32 2.28 13.98
C HIS A 227 16.94 3.03 15.26
N GLN A 228 16.89 4.36 15.21
CA GLN A 228 16.70 5.20 16.40
C GLN A 228 15.28 5.77 16.54
N ALA A 229 14.44 5.69 15.50
CA ALA A 229 13.11 6.29 15.47
C ALA A 229 12.03 5.20 15.62
N SER A 230 12.02 4.50 16.75
CA SER A 230 11.03 3.46 17.04
C SER A 230 10.90 3.23 18.55
N LEU A 231 9.68 2.97 19.02
CA LEU A 231 9.45 2.57 20.41
C LEU A 231 10.03 1.18 20.70
N SER A 232 10.33 0.37 19.69
CA SER A 232 10.91 -0.96 19.88
C SER A 232 12.21 -0.90 20.70
N PRO A 233 12.38 -1.74 21.74
CA PRO A 233 13.63 -1.78 22.51
C PRO A 233 14.82 -2.25 21.66
N ILE A 234 14.55 -3.05 20.63
CA ILE A 234 15.55 -3.46 19.64
C ILE A 234 15.00 -3.11 18.26
N ALA A 235 15.64 -2.13 17.63
CA ALA A 235 15.32 -1.68 16.28
C ALA A 235 16.59 -1.64 15.45
N LEU A 236 16.57 -2.32 14.31
CA LEU A 236 17.67 -2.50 13.38
C LEU A 236 17.26 -2.02 11.99
N LEU A 237 18.24 -1.67 11.18
CA LEU A 237 18.04 -1.43 9.76
C LEU A 237 19.21 -2.00 8.97
N ARG A 238 18.94 -2.39 7.73
CA ARG A 238 19.97 -2.89 6.81
C ARG A 238 19.63 -2.50 5.38
N SER A 239 20.65 -2.06 4.65
CA SER A 239 20.51 -1.70 3.25
C SER A 239 20.57 -2.94 2.35
N TRP A 240 19.97 -2.83 1.18
CA TRP A 240 19.95 -3.86 0.15
C TRP A 240 19.91 -3.23 -1.24
N LYS A 241 20.39 -3.96 -2.24
CA LYS A 241 20.53 -3.48 -3.62
C LYS A 241 19.21 -3.62 -4.36
N VAL A 242 18.76 -2.52 -4.94
CA VAL A 242 17.73 -2.53 -5.98
C VAL A 242 18.45 -2.72 -7.31
N ASP A 243 18.12 -3.77 -8.04
CA ASP A 243 18.63 -4.03 -9.39
C ASP A 243 17.60 -4.81 -10.21
N LEU A 244 17.06 -4.16 -11.25
CA LEU A 244 16.09 -4.77 -12.16
C LEU A 244 16.19 -4.22 -13.58
N ASP A 245 15.71 -5.01 -14.53
CA ASP A 245 15.64 -4.69 -15.95
C ASP A 245 14.26 -5.02 -16.52
N VAL A 246 13.68 -4.09 -17.27
CA VAL A 246 12.35 -4.23 -17.89
C VAL A 246 12.48 -4.02 -19.39
N ASP A 247 12.00 -4.99 -20.17
CA ASP A 247 11.71 -4.89 -21.61
C ASP A 247 10.27 -5.36 -21.85
N CYS A 248 9.34 -4.41 -21.97
CA CYS A 248 7.90 -4.64 -22.06
C CYS A 248 7.23 -3.64 -23.01
N GLY A 249 6.68 -4.08 -24.14
CA GLY A 249 6.04 -3.18 -25.11
C GLY A 249 7.00 -2.13 -25.67
N ARG A 250 6.70 -0.84 -25.49
CA ARG A 250 7.57 0.31 -25.80
C ARG A 250 8.57 0.61 -24.67
N MET A 251 8.38 0.04 -23.50
CA MET A 251 9.15 0.31 -22.30
C MET A 251 10.42 -0.55 -22.28
N ARG A 252 11.57 0.12 -22.27
CA ARG A 252 12.86 -0.49 -21.95
C ARG A 252 13.57 0.37 -20.91
N HIS A 253 13.74 -0.15 -19.71
CA HIS A 253 14.40 0.58 -18.65
C HIS A 253 15.07 -0.34 -17.64
N SER A 254 15.86 0.27 -16.78
CA SER A 254 16.68 -0.38 -15.78
C SER A 254 16.58 0.46 -14.51
N LEU A 255 16.38 -0.13 -13.33
CA LEU A 255 16.36 0.62 -12.06
C LEU A 255 17.44 0.06 -11.13
N ARG A 256 18.35 0.92 -10.67
CA ARG A 256 19.44 0.55 -9.74
C ARG A 256 19.56 1.51 -8.57
N GLY A 257 19.91 1.01 -7.39
CA GLY A 257 20.25 1.82 -6.22
C GLY A 257 20.25 1.01 -4.93
N GLU A 258 20.04 1.68 -3.81
CA GLU A 258 19.96 1.03 -2.50
C GLU A 258 18.66 1.39 -1.79
N ALA A 259 18.03 0.39 -1.19
CA ALA A 259 16.87 0.53 -0.32
C ALA A 259 17.22 0.06 1.09
N THR A 260 16.37 0.38 2.06
CA THR A 260 16.58 0.02 3.47
C THR A 260 15.37 -0.72 4.01
N ALA A 261 15.61 -1.85 4.67
CA ALA A 261 14.60 -2.59 5.42
C ALA A 261 14.80 -2.38 6.93
N TYR A 262 13.71 -2.54 7.69
CA TYR A 262 13.69 -2.24 9.12
C TYR A 262 13.23 -3.45 9.91
N GLY A 263 13.90 -3.71 11.03
CA GLY A 263 13.66 -4.87 11.87
C GLY A 263 13.38 -4.45 13.29
N ARG A 264 12.23 -4.83 13.83
CA ARG A 264 11.76 -4.39 15.16
C ARG A 264 11.36 -5.62 15.98
N GLY A 265 11.45 -5.52 17.29
CA GLY A 265 11.03 -6.58 18.19
C GLY A 265 11.61 -6.48 19.59
N LEU A 266 11.17 -7.41 20.44
CA LEU A 266 11.56 -7.51 21.85
C LEU A 266 12.85 -8.33 22.07
N SER A 267 13.42 -8.90 21.02
CA SER A 267 14.68 -9.65 21.05
C SER A 267 15.51 -9.40 19.80
N LEU A 268 16.82 -9.58 19.89
CA LEU A 268 17.75 -9.37 18.77
C LEU A 268 17.44 -10.33 17.61
N ALA A 269 17.17 -11.59 17.91
CA ALA A 269 16.84 -12.59 16.89
C ALA A 269 15.55 -12.23 16.14
N ALA A 270 14.50 -11.75 16.84
CA ALA A 270 13.26 -11.32 16.20
C ALA A 270 13.46 -10.10 15.31
N ALA A 271 14.15 -9.06 15.80
CA ALA A 271 14.43 -7.86 15.01
C ALA A 271 15.28 -8.19 13.76
N ARG A 272 16.27 -9.09 13.90
CA ARG A 272 17.08 -9.56 12.78
C ARG A 272 16.28 -10.33 11.74
N ALA A 273 15.49 -11.31 12.17
CA ALA A 273 14.60 -12.07 11.29
C ALA A 273 13.63 -11.14 10.55
N SER A 274 13.07 -10.14 11.24
CA SER A 274 12.16 -9.15 10.66
C SER A 274 12.78 -8.42 9.46
N TYR A 275 13.94 -7.77 9.61
CA TYR A 275 14.48 -6.99 8.49
C TYR A 275 14.95 -7.89 7.34
N VAL A 276 15.56 -9.07 7.61
CA VAL A 276 16.03 -9.92 6.49
C VAL A 276 14.87 -10.51 5.71
N MET A 277 13.77 -10.86 6.39
CA MET A 277 12.57 -11.37 5.73
C MET A 277 11.84 -10.26 4.97
N GLU A 278 11.87 -9.02 5.46
CA GLU A 278 11.43 -7.86 4.68
C GLU A 278 12.31 -7.70 3.41
N ILE A 279 13.64 -7.81 3.50
CA ILE A 279 14.51 -7.74 2.30
C ILE A 279 14.15 -8.86 1.31
N VAL A 280 13.97 -10.10 1.76
CA VAL A 280 13.55 -11.23 0.90
C VAL A 280 12.24 -10.93 0.18
N GLU A 281 11.27 -10.35 0.90
CA GLU A 281 9.99 -9.94 0.36
C GLU A 281 10.13 -8.83 -0.69
N ARG A 282 10.78 -7.71 -0.33
CA ARG A 282 10.98 -6.55 -1.24
C ARG A 282 11.81 -6.94 -2.46
N ALA A 283 12.91 -7.66 -2.29
CA ALA A 283 13.75 -8.12 -3.39
C ALA A 283 12.99 -9.08 -4.33
N SER A 284 11.92 -9.73 -3.86
CA SER A 284 11.05 -10.56 -4.68
C SER A 284 9.94 -9.76 -5.38
N SER A 285 9.48 -8.65 -4.80
CA SER A 285 8.39 -7.82 -5.35
C SER A 285 8.85 -6.75 -6.35
N TYR A 286 10.14 -6.43 -6.39
CA TYR A 286 10.75 -5.54 -7.39
C TYR A 286 11.17 -6.41 -8.58
N VAL A 287 10.63 -6.16 -9.77
CA VAL A 287 10.64 -7.17 -10.82
C VAL A 287 11.34 -6.76 -12.10
N SER A 288 12.09 -7.73 -12.63
CA SER A 288 12.59 -7.70 -14.00
C SER A 288 11.60 -8.40 -14.93
N VAL A 289 11.43 -7.84 -16.13
CA VAL A 289 10.53 -8.37 -17.17
C VAL A 289 11.32 -8.52 -18.46
N ALA A 290 11.29 -9.71 -19.06
CA ALA A 290 11.96 -10.00 -20.31
C ALA A 290 10.96 -10.22 -21.45
N ARG A 291 11.34 -9.75 -22.64
CA ARG A 291 10.64 -10.05 -23.89
C ARG A 291 11.02 -11.45 -24.38
N THR A 292 10.04 -12.33 -24.47
CA THR A 292 10.21 -13.73 -24.92
C THR A 292 9.72 -13.97 -26.35
N GLY A 293 8.95 -13.01 -26.90
CA GLY A 293 8.49 -13.01 -28.28
C GLY A 293 8.13 -11.60 -28.73
N GLU A 294 7.61 -11.42 -29.94
CA GLU A 294 7.29 -10.08 -30.47
C GLU A 294 6.34 -9.30 -29.55
N HIS A 295 5.31 -10.00 -29.02
CA HIS A 295 4.28 -9.47 -28.13
C HIS A 295 4.12 -10.34 -26.86
N SER A 296 5.19 -11.02 -26.43
CA SER A 296 5.17 -11.93 -25.28
C SER A 296 6.25 -11.54 -24.29
N PHE A 297 5.88 -11.50 -23.01
CA PHE A 297 6.70 -11.01 -21.92
C PHE A 297 6.56 -11.94 -20.72
N GLU A 298 7.62 -12.05 -19.92
CA GLU A 298 7.59 -12.85 -18.69
C GLU A 298 8.35 -12.15 -17.56
N VAL A 299 7.90 -12.38 -16.34
CA VAL A 299 8.64 -11.97 -15.14
C VAL A 299 9.78 -12.96 -14.92
N THR A 300 11.01 -12.45 -14.83
CA THR A 300 12.20 -13.30 -14.71
C THR A 300 12.53 -13.63 -13.24
N ASN A 301 13.48 -14.55 -13.07
CA ASN A 301 14.01 -14.99 -11.78
C ASN A 301 12.96 -15.58 -10.80
N ARG A 302 11.89 -16.17 -11.32
CA ARG A 302 10.85 -16.81 -10.51
C ARG A 302 11.07 -18.31 -10.38
N ARG A 303 10.66 -18.88 -9.25
CA ARG A 303 10.67 -20.33 -9.01
C ARG A 303 9.75 -21.07 -9.99
N ARG A 304 8.66 -20.43 -10.42
CA ARG A 304 7.71 -20.95 -11.43
C ARG A 304 7.61 -19.97 -12.61
N PRO A 305 7.42 -20.46 -13.85
CA PRO A 305 7.19 -19.59 -15.00
C PRO A 305 6.03 -18.62 -14.75
N MET A 306 6.22 -17.36 -15.11
CA MET A 306 5.27 -16.28 -14.82
C MET A 306 5.10 -15.39 -16.05
N PRO A 307 4.39 -15.88 -17.10
CA PRO A 307 4.12 -15.10 -18.30
C PRO A 307 3.13 -13.97 -18.02
N LEU A 308 3.32 -12.83 -18.67
CA LEU A 308 2.38 -11.71 -18.66
C LEU A 308 1.35 -11.87 -19.78
N ILE A 309 0.08 -11.68 -19.45
CA ILE A 309 -1.02 -11.67 -20.42
C ILE A 309 -1.43 -10.22 -20.67
N HIS A 310 -1.30 -9.73 -21.91
CA HIS A 310 -1.69 -8.36 -22.26
C HIS A 310 -3.09 -8.34 -22.89
N ALA A 311 -4.09 -7.83 -22.15
CA ALA A 311 -5.48 -7.79 -22.60
C ALA A 311 -6.30 -6.75 -21.82
N SER A 312 -7.39 -6.27 -22.41
CA SER A 312 -8.39 -5.47 -21.70
C SER A 312 -9.41 -6.35 -20.98
N CYS A 313 -10.10 -5.81 -19.98
CA CYS A 313 -11.17 -6.53 -19.27
C CYS A 313 -12.26 -7.03 -20.23
N ALA A 314 -12.64 -6.20 -21.21
CA ALA A 314 -13.59 -6.58 -22.26
C ALA A 314 -13.09 -7.78 -23.09
N LYS A 315 -11.80 -7.81 -23.42
CA LYS A 315 -11.19 -8.92 -24.16
C LYS A 315 -11.16 -10.21 -23.34
N LEU A 316 -10.73 -10.14 -22.08
CA LEU A 316 -10.72 -11.29 -21.16
C LEU A 316 -12.12 -11.88 -21.00
N ARG A 317 -13.13 -11.01 -20.79
CA ARG A 317 -14.54 -11.41 -20.70
C ARG A 317 -15.02 -12.11 -21.97
N SER A 318 -14.70 -11.59 -23.15
CA SER A 318 -15.06 -12.21 -24.44
C SER A 318 -14.42 -13.59 -24.66
N GLN A 319 -13.30 -13.87 -23.99
CA GLN A 319 -12.59 -15.14 -24.02
C GLN A 319 -13.04 -16.11 -22.92
N GLY A 320 -13.99 -15.73 -22.06
CA GLY A 320 -14.42 -16.54 -20.92
C GLY A 320 -13.31 -16.76 -19.89
N LYS A 321 -12.35 -15.85 -19.77
CA LYS A 321 -11.30 -15.91 -18.75
C LYS A 321 -11.84 -15.36 -17.44
N ASP A 322 -11.55 -16.07 -16.34
CA ASP A 322 -11.79 -15.57 -14.99
C ASP A 322 -10.71 -14.55 -14.63
N PHE A 323 -11.13 -13.35 -14.22
CA PHE A 323 -10.23 -12.27 -13.80
C PHE A 323 -10.84 -11.51 -12.62
N LEU A 324 -9.99 -10.91 -11.80
CA LEU A 324 -10.38 -10.07 -10.68
C LEU A 324 -11.08 -8.81 -11.21
N PRO A 325 -12.37 -8.57 -10.88
CA PRO A 325 -13.05 -7.37 -11.31
C PRO A 325 -12.35 -6.13 -10.73
N LEU A 326 -11.95 -5.19 -11.58
CA LEU A 326 -11.23 -3.97 -11.14
C LEU A 326 -12.07 -3.11 -10.18
N SER A 327 -13.41 -3.16 -10.29
CA SER A 327 -14.33 -2.48 -9.36
C SER A 327 -14.32 -3.07 -7.93
N SER A 328 -13.70 -4.23 -7.73
CA SER A 328 -13.50 -4.82 -6.40
C SER A 328 -12.16 -4.43 -5.77
N LEU A 329 -11.31 -3.72 -6.50
CA LEU A 329 -10.12 -3.07 -5.96
C LEU A 329 -10.48 -1.66 -5.47
N PRO A 330 -9.83 -1.15 -4.41
CA PRO A 330 -10.06 0.20 -3.92
C PRO A 330 -9.35 1.24 -4.81
N LEU A 331 -9.80 1.35 -6.06
CA LEU A 331 -9.25 2.31 -7.02
C LEU A 331 -9.82 3.71 -6.76
N GLU A 332 -8.97 4.73 -6.89
CA GLU A 332 -9.35 6.14 -6.75
C GLU A 332 -10.33 6.57 -7.85
N THR A 333 -10.20 5.95 -9.04
CA THR A 333 -11.06 6.18 -10.19
C THR A 333 -11.32 4.87 -10.95
N PRO A 334 -12.53 4.67 -11.52
CA PRO A 334 -12.81 3.55 -12.39
C PRO A 334 -11.82 3.47 -13.55
N PHE A 335 -11.58 2.25 -13.99
CA PHE A 335 -10.70 1.97 -15.11
C PHE A 335 -11.52 1.52 -16.33
N GLU A 336 -11.14 2.00 -17.50
CA GLU A 336 -11.86 1.74 -18.75
C GLU A 336 -11.68 0.29 -19.21
N ASP A 337 -12.80 -0.41 -19.38
CA ASP A 337 -12.84 -1.86 -19.65
C ASP A 337 -12.16 -2.27 -20.98
N TYR A 338 -11.99 -1.32 -21.91
CA TYR A 338 -11.35 -1.52 -23.21
C TYR A 338 -9.85 -1.20 -23.22
N VAL A 339 -9.33 -0.54 -22.18
CA VAL A 339 -7.91 -0.24 -22.05
C VAL A 339 -7.17 -1.52 -21.60
N PRO A 340 -6.13 -1.95 -22.31
CA PRO A 340 -5.42 -3.18 -21.96
C PRO A 340 -4.52 -2.99 -20.75
N LEU A 341 -4.36 -4.09 -20.00
CA LEU A 341 -3.44 -4.23 -18.88
C LEU A 341 -2.62 -5.52 -19.03
N TYR A 342 -1.53 -5.63 -18.29
CA TYR A 342 -0.77 -6.85 -18.07
C TYR A 342 -1.33 -7.60 -16.86
N TRP A 343 -1.60 -8.88 -17.06
CA TRP A 343 -2.23 -9.78 -16.08
C TRP A 343 -1.32 -10.95 -15.75
N LEU A 344 -1.48 -11.47 -14.54
CA LEU A 344 -0.82 -12.64 -14.00
C LEU A 344 -1.85 -13.66 -13.49
N GLU A 345 -1.47 -14.92 -13.44
CA GLU A 345 -2.27 -15.94 -12.76
C GLU A 345 -2.12 -15.83 -11.24
N ALA A 346 -3.24 -15.70 -10.54
CA ALA A 346 -3.38 -15.91 -9.11
C ALA A 346 -4.19 -17.17 -8.84
N ARG A 347 -4.12 -17.68 -7.61
CA ARG A 347 -4.91 -18.82 -7.14
C ARG A 347 -5.70 -18.47 -5.87
N ASP A 348 -6.94 -18.92 -5.81
CA ASP A 348 -7.71 -18.93 -4.55
C ASP A 348 -7.27 -20.11 -3.64
N PRO A 349 -7.76 -20.19 -2.39
CA PRO A 349 -7.44 -21.29 -1.48
C PRO A 349 -7.80 -22.69 -2.03
N GLU A 350 -8.84 -22.75 -2.87
CA GLU A 350 -9.29 -23.97 -3.55
C GLU A 350 -8.44 -24.33 -4.78
N GLY A 351 -7.50 -23.47 -5.17
CA GLY A 351 -6.56 -23.66 -6.26
C GLY A 351 -7.07 -23.20 -7.64
N LYS A 352 -8.24 -22.57 -7.70
CA LYS A 352 -8.82 -22.00 -8.93
C LYS A 352 -7.96 -20.85 -9.43
N THR A 353 -7.65 -20.86 -10.73
CA THR A 353 -6.89 -19.79 -11.37
C THR A 353 -7.79 -18.58 -11.66
N VAL A 354 -7.33 -17.39 -11.28
CA VAL A 354 -7.97 -16.10 -11.59
C VAL A 354 -6.89 -15.13 -12.06
N LEU A 355 -7.14 -14.36 -13.11
CA LEU A 355 -6.20 -13.33 -13.58
C LEU A 355 -6.26 -12.08 -12.70
N VAL A 356 -5.10 -11.55 -12.30
CA VAL A 356 -4.97 -10.32 -11.52
C VAL A 356 -4.03 -9.33 -12.22
N PRO A 357 -4.22 -8.01 -12.10
CA PRO A 357 -3.31 -7.04 -12.72
C PRO A 357 -1.89 -7.14 -12.15
N ALA A 358 -0.87 -7.09 -13.01
CA ALA A 358 0.53 -7.15 -12.59
C ALA A 358 0.90 -6.01 -11.63
N GLN A 359 0.34 -4.81 -11.84
CA GLN A 359 0.52 -3.65 -10.98
C GLN A 359 -0.05 -3.85 -9.57
N ALA A 360 -1.03 -4.74 -9.39
CA ALA A 360 -1.55 -5.08 -8.06
C ALA A 360 -0.63 -6.05 -7.32
N VAL A 361 0.38 -6.62 -7.98
CA VAL A 361 1.27 -7.66 -7.44
C VAL A 361 2.65 -7.13 -7.08
N PHE A 362 3.21 -6.28 -7.94
CA PHE A 362 4.62 -5.87 -7.84
C PHE A 362 4.78 -4.41 -7.40
N LEU A 363 5.91 -4.14 -6.74
CA LEU A 363 6.35 -2.79 -6.42
C LEU A 363 7.20 -2.25 -7.56
N PHE A 364 7.12 -0.94 -7.82
CA PHE A 364 7.85 -0.27 -8.92
C PHE A 364 7.59 -0.91 -10.30
N CYS A 365 6.37 -1.41 -10.51
CA CYS A 365 5.92 -2.08 -11.73
C CYS A 365 5.66 -1.07 -12.87
N ASN A 366 6.72 -0.55 -13.50
CA ASN A 366 6.64 0.42 -14.60
C ASN A 366 6.63 -0.31 -15.96
N LEU A 367 5.43 -0.73 -16.40
CA LEU A 367 5.17 -1.42 -17.68
C LEU A 367 4.50 -0.48 -18.70
N ASP A 368 4.42 -0.90 -19.97
CA ASP A 368 3.80 -0.10 -21.03
C ASP A 368 2.25 -0.13 -20.97
N GLU A 369 1.67 0.45 -19.92
CA GLU A 369 0.23 0.49 -19.62
C GLU A 369 -0.13 1.67 -18.69
N GLN A 370 -1.42 1.98 -18.55
CA GLN A 370 -1.87 3.02 -17.61
C GLN A 370 -1.87 2.51 -16.16
N SER A 371 -1.54 3.39 -15.21
CA SER A 371 -1.49 3.06 -13.79
C SER A 371 -2.90 2.81 -13.23
N LEU A 372 -3.10 1.73 -12.49
CA LEU A 372 -4.34 1.47 -11.76
C LEU A 372 -4.44 2.28 -10.46
N PHE A 373 -3.31 2.50 -9.81
CA PHE A 373 -3.21 3.10 -8.47
C PHE A 373 -2.43 4.40 -8.54
N LEU A 374 -2.70 5.33 -7.62
CA LEU A 374 -1.85 6.51 -7.46
C LEU A 374 -0.46 6.15 -6.94
N ALA A 375 -0.44 5.30 -5.92
CA ALA A 375 0.76 4.76 -5.32
C ALA A 375 0.52 3.28 -5.01
N GLY A 376 1.24 2.40 -5.71
CA GLY A 376 1.23 0.97 -5.40
C GLY A 376 1.86 0.72 -4.03
N GLY A 377 1.08 0.20 -3.09
CA GLY A 377 1.53 -0.12 -1.74
C GLY A 377 2.03 -1.56 -1.59
N SER A 378 2.77 -1.82 -0.51
CA SER A 378 3.23 -3.16 -0.18
C SER A 378 2.18 -4.09 0.38
N THR A 379 1.03 -3.57 0.80
CA THR A 379 -0.04 -4.30 1.47
C THR A 379 -0.32 -5.66 0.84
N GLY A 380 -0.22 -6.72 1.64
CA GLY A 380 -0.43 -8.09 1.21
C GLY A 380 0.80 -8.76 0.61
N LEU A 381 1.97 -8.11 0.63
CA LEU A 381 3.24 -8.80 0.39
C LEU A 381 3.73 -9.41 1.70
N ALA A 382 4.18 -10.66 1.63
CA ALA A 382 4.84 -11.27 2.77
C ALA A 382 5.79 -12.37 2.32
N SER A 383 6.89 -12.49 3.06
CA SER A 383 7.75 -13.67 3.05
C SER A 383 7.49 -14.56 4.28
N GLY A 384 7.90 -15.82 4.22
CA GLY A 384 7.75 -16.76 5.33
C GLY A 384 8.72 -17.94 5.25
N ASN A 385 8.88 -18.69 6.34
CA ASN A 385 9.64 -19.95 6.29
C ASN A 385 8.90 -21.02 5.47
N THR A 386 7.57 -20.93 5.44
CA THR A 386 6.67 -21.77 4.64
C THR A 386 5.71 -20.87 3.85
N GLU A 387 5.07 -21.42 2.81
CA GLU A 387 4.03 -20.70 2.06
C GLU A 387 2.86 -20.29 2.97
N ALA A 388 2.49 -21.12 3.94
CA ALA A 388 1.42 -20.81 4.90
C ALA A 388 1.80 -19.65 5.84
N GLU A 389 3.05 -19.57 6.30
CA GLU A 389 3.53 -18.41 7.06
C GLU A 389 3.44 -17.12 6.23
N ALA A 390 3.87 -17.16 4.97
CA ALA A 390 3.81 -16.02 4.07
C ALA A 390 2.35 -15.59 3.81
N LYS A 391 1.46 -16.52 3.49
CA LYS A 391 0.03 -16.24 3.29
C LYS A 391 -0.65 -15.67 4.54
N LEU A 392 -0.37 -16.25 5.71
CA LEU A 392 -0.91 -15.76 6.98
C LEU A 392 -0.47 -14.31 7.24
N ALA A 393 0.82 -14.02 7.08
CA ALA A 393 1.37 -12.67 7.28
C ALA A 393 0.75 -11.66 6.30
N ALA A 394 0.66 -12.01 5.01
CA ALA A 394 0.03 -11.17 3.99
C ALA A 394 -1.45 -10.88 4.31
N LEU A 395 -2.21 -11.90 4.71
CA LEU A 395 -3.61 -11.71 5.10
C LEU A 395 -3.76 -10.84 6.35
N THR A 396 -2.91 -11.04 7.37
CA THR A 396 -2.96 -10.20 8.58
C THR A 396 -2.62 -8.74 8.28
N GLU A 397 -1.64 -8.47 7.40
CA GLU A 397 -1.31 -7.11 6.98
C GLU A 397 -2.47 -6.47 6.19
N ILE A 398 -3.12 -7.21 5.28
CA ILE A 398 -4.31 -6.70 4.58
C ILE A 398 -5.41 -6.32 5.58
N VAL A 399 -5.68 -7.16 6.57
CA VAL A 399 -6.68 -6.87 7.61
C VAL A 399 -6.29 -5.65 8.46
N GLU A 400 -4.99 -5.48 8.74
CA GLU A 400 -4.46 -4.31 9.44
C GLU A 400 -4.73 -3.01 8.66
N ARG A 401 -4.33 -2.97 7.39
CA ARG A 401 -4.46 -1.80 6.51
C ARG A 401 -5.92 -1.49 6.22
N ASP A 402 -6.74 -2.52 6.09
CA ASP A 402 -8.19 -2.41 5.95
C ASP A 402 -8.82 -1.73 7.17
N ALA A 403 -8.46 -2.17 8.38
CA ALA A 403 -8.95 -1.61 9.62
C ALA A 403 -8.49 -0.17 9.82
N GLU A 404 -7.24 0.12 9.48
CA GLU A 404 -6.67 1.47 9.53
C GLU A 404 -7.42 2.44 8.62
N ALA A 405 -7.71 2.01 7.38
CA ALA A 405 -8.35 2.82 6.36
C ALA A 405 -9.86 3.01 6.56
N THR A 406 -10.52 2.09 7.29
CA THR A 406 -11.98 2.10 7.45
C THR A 406 -12.48 2.44 8.85
N THR A 407 -11.57 2.66 9.81
CA THR A 407 -11.95 2.99 11.19
C THR A 407 -11.42 4.37 11.59
N PRO A 408 -12.30 5.39 11.61
CA PRO A 408 -11.96 6.72 12.09
C PRO A 408 -11.38 6.68 13.51
N PHE A 409 -10.52 7.63 13.82
CA PHE A 409 -10.06 7.87 15.18
C PHE A 409 -11.23 8.33 16.07
N GLY A 410 -11.35 7.69 17.24
CA GLY A 410 -12.43 7.90 18.20
C GLY A 410 -11.99 7.53 19.61
N ARG A 411 -12.27 8.42 20.57
CA ARG A 411 -11.85 8.27 21.98
C ARG A 411 -12.47 7.05 22.65
N GLU A 412 -13.65 6.63 22.25
CA GLU A 412 -14.39 5.49 22.80
C GLU A 412 -13.66 4.15 22.66
N GLY A 413 -12.82 4.02 21.62
CA GLY A 413 -11.99 2.84 21.41
C GLY A 413 -10.63 2.90 22.10
N CYS A 414 -10.30 4.02 22.75
CA CYS A 414 -8.96 4.25 23.30
C CYS A 414 -8.77 3.60 24.67
N PHE A 415 -7.58 3.07 24.93
CA PHE A 415 -7.19 2.42 26.19
C PHE A 415 -5.68 2.51 26.45
N VAL A 416 -5.25 2.15 27.66
CA VAL A 416 -3.84 1.94 28.02
C VAL A 416 -3.62 0.49 28.42
N LEU A 417 -2.42 -0.03 28.21
CA LEU A 417 -2.08 -1.42 28.51
C LEU A 417 -1.38 -1.59 29.86
N LYS A 418 -1.65 -2.73 30.49
CA LYS A 418 -0.82 -3.34 31.53
C LYS A 418 -0.55 -4.80 31.18
N SER A 419 0.47 -5.38 31.79
CA SER A 419 0.89 -6.75 31.57
C SER A 419 1.04 -7.47 32.90
N ARG A 420 0.69 -8.77 32.92
CA ARG A 420 1.00 -9.68 34.03
C ARG A 420 2.37 -10.32 33.86
N ASP A 421 2.92 -10.34 32.64
CA ASP A 421 4.34 -10.64 32.42
C ASP A 421 5.22 -9.51 32.98
N GLU A 422 6.11 -9.85 33.91
CA GLU A 422 6.97 -8.91 34.63
C GLU A 422 7.94 -8.14 33.71
N ARG A 423 8.45 -8.78 32.65
CA ARG A 423 9.39 -8.15 31.72
C ARG A 423 8.69 -7.12 30.83
N LEU A 424 7.50 -7.46 30.35
CA LEU A 424 6.67 -6.55 29.56
C LEU A 424 6.16 -5.40 30.42
N GLN A 425 5.72 -5.65 31.66
CA GLN A 425 5.30 -4.59 32.57
C GLN A 425 6.48 -3.65 32.89
N ALA A 426 7.68 -4.17 33.12
CA ALA A 426 8.87 -3.34 33.34
C ALA A 426 9.21 -2.47 32.13
N LEU A 427 8.99 -2.96 30.89
CA LEU A 427 9.16 -2.15 29.68
C LEU A 427 8.13 -1.01 29.61
N LEU A 428 6.85 -1.30 29.91
CA LEU A 428 5.79 -0.29 29.99
C LEU A 428 6.09 0.78 31.05
N ASP A 429 6.59 0.35 32.22
CA ASP A 429 6.99 1.25 33.30
C ASP A 429 8.22 2.10 32.92
N ASP A 430 9.19 1.57 32.17
CA ASP A 430 10.35 2.32 31.67
C ASP A 430 9.94 3.40 30.65
N TYR A 431 8.98 3.12 29.75
CA TYR A 431 8.41 4.18 28.90
C TYR A 431 7.79 5.30 29.73
N ALA A 432 6.97 4.95 30.73
CA ALA A 432 6.32 5.92 31.61
C ALA A 432 7.35 6.74 32.43
N ALA A 433 8.40 6.10 32.94
CA ALA A 433 9.48 6.77 33.67
C ALA A 433 10.27 7.76 32.80
N ARG A 434 10.35 7.50 31.49
CA ARG A 434 10.94 8.41 30.50
C ARG A 434 9.97 9.50 30.02
N GLY A 435 8.74 9.51 30.52
CA GLY A 435 7.70 10.45 30.11
C GLY A 435 7.15 10.16 28.72
N ILE A 436 7.21 8.91 28.26
CA ILE A 436 6.57 8.46 27.00
C ILE A 436 5.20 7.90 27.36
N GLN A 437 4.14 8.60 26.94
CA GLN A 437 2.76 8.24 27.26
C GLN A 437 2.11 7.45 26.12
N ILE A 438 2.22 6.13 26.20
CA ILE A 438 1.71 5.19 25.19
C ILE A 438 0.20 5.01 25.35
N GLN A 439 -0.52 5.08 24.23
CA GLN A 439 -1.96 4.86 24.17
C GLN A 439 -2.30 3.96 22.98
N PHE A 440 -3.43 3.26 23.10
CA PHE A 440 -3.94 2.39 22.05
C PHE A 440 -5.37 2.76 21.70
N GLN A 441 -5.79 2.43 20.48
CA GLN A 441 -7.17 2.40 20.03
C GLN A 441 -7.47 1.01 19.47
N ASP A 442 -8.60 0.43 19.87
CA ASP A 442 -9.15 -0.77 19.24
C ASP A 442 -9.83 -0.38 17.92
N ILE A 443 -9.28 -0.87 16.81
CA ILE A 443 -9.80 -0.60 15.46
C ILE A 443 -10.28 -1.88 14.78
N THR A 444 -10.49 -2.95 15.55
CA THR A 444 -11.01 -4.23 15.07
C THR A 444 -12.30 -4.02 14.27
N THR A 445 -12.32 -4.50 13.02
CA THR A 445 -13.45 -4.37 12.10
C THR A 445 -14.43 -5.54 12.23
N GLU A 446 -15.45 -5.57 11.37
CA GLU A 446 -16.39 -6.69 11.24
C GLU A 446 -15.71 -8.04 10.95
N LEU A 447 -14.47 -8.01 10.42
CA LEU A 447 -13.66 -9.20 10.18
C LEU A 447 -13.31 -9.93 11.50
N GLY A 448 -13.31 -9.21 12.62
CA GLY A 448 -13.14 -9.77 13.97
C GLY A 448 -11.70 -10.11 14.37
N VAL A 449 -10.74 -9.98 13.46
CA VAL A 449 -9.31 -10.16 13.76
C VAL A 449 -8.85 -8.97 14.62
N PRO A 450 -8.16 -9.20 15.75
CA PRO A 450 -7.63 -8.13 16.57
C PRO A 450 -6.72 -7.19 15.78
N VAL A 451 -7.10 -5.91 15.71
CA VAL A 451 -6.27 -4.83 15.15
C VAL A 451 -6.26 -3.65 16.10
N TYR A 452 -5.05 -3.18 16.44
CA TYR A 452 -4.85 -2.05 17.33
C TYR A 452 -4.01 -0.97 16.67
N ARG A 453 -4.37 0.28 16.93
CA ARG A 453 -3.54 1.46 16.65
C ARG A 453 -2.83 1.86 17.93
N CYS A 454 -1.50 1.87 17.95
CA CYS A 454 -0.70 2.44 19.02
C CYS A 454 -0.28 3.85 18.63
N PHE A 455 -0.31 4.80 19.56
CA PHE A 455 0.08 6.17 19.29
C PHE A 455 0.68 6.89 20.49
N VAL A 456 1.49 7.89 20.19
CA VAL A 456 2.01 8.91 21.09
C VAL A 456 1.82 10.28 20.46
N MET A 457 1.80 11.33 21.28
CA MET A 457 1.61 12.71 20.80
C MET A 457 2.79 13.56 21.21
N SER A 458 3.33 14.37 20.30
CA SER A 458 4.41 15.32 20.59
C SER A 458 3.88 16.49 21.44
N ARG A 459 4.78 17.27 22.03
CA ARG A 459 4.39 18.51 22.74
C ARG A 459 3.75 19.56 21.83
N ARG A 460 3.94 19.43 20.52
CA ARG A 460 3.34 20.29 19.49
C ARG A 460 2.00 19.77 18.97
N GLY A 461 1.54 18.62 19.47
CA GLY A 461 0.31 17.97 19.03
C GLY A 461 0.45 17.08 17.80
N GLU A 462 1.68 16.81 17.33
CA GLU A 462 1.91 15.87 16.24
C GLU A 462 1.69 14.44 16.73
N VAL A 463 1.07 13.58 15.93
CA VAL A 463 0.82 12.19 16.28
C VAL A 463 1.86 11.30 15.61
N ALA A 464 2.54 10.47 16.39
CA ALA A 464 3.28 9.32 15.88
C ALA A 464 2.48 8.05 16.20
N GLN A 465 2.14 7.28 15.18
CA GLN A 465 1.29 6.10 15.32
C GLN A 465 1.78 4.95 14.46
N ALA A 466 1.35 3.76 14.81
CA ALA A 466 1.43 2.57 13.98
C ALA A 466 0.27 1.63 14.32
N THR A 467 -0.08 0.78 13.37
CA THR A 467 -1.09 -0.26 13.52
C THR A 467 -0.44 -1.63 13.63
N GLY A 468 -1.20 -2.62 14.10
CA GLY A 468 -0.75 -3.99 14.22
C GLY A 468 -1.92 -4.94 14.27
N ALA A 469 -1.89 -5.98 13.42
CA ALA A 469 -2.87 -7.06 13.40
C ALA A 469 -2.26 -8.43 13.70
N ASN A 470 -3.01 -9.26 14.42
CA ASN A 470 -2.65 -10.65 14.67
C ASN A 470 -3.87 -11.42 15.20
N LEU A 471 -3.93 -12.73 14.98
CA LEU A 471 -4.95 -13.58 15.62
C LEU A 471 -4.84 -13.57 17.15
N CYS A 472 -3.64 -13.37 17.70
CA CYS A 472 -3.40 -13.12 19.12
C CYS A 472 -3.38 -11.61 19.40
N GLY A 473 -4.38 -11.09 20.13
CA GLY A 473 -4.51 -9.68 20.44
C GLY A 473 -3.30 -9.09 21.17
N SER A 474 -2.66 -9.86 22.06
CA SER A 474 -1.41 -9.44 22.70
C SER A 474 -0.29 -9.19 21.68
N ARG A 475 -0.16 -10.06 20.67
CA ARG A 475 0.83 -9.90 19.59
C ARG A 475 0.49 -8.73 18.67
N ALA A 476 -0.79 -8.53 18.36
CA ALA A 476 -1.26 -7.38 17.58
C ALA A 476 -0.92 -6.05 18.27
N ALA A 477 -1.17 -5.95 19.58
CA ALA A 477 -0.87 -4.75 20.36
C ALA A 477 0.64 -4.49 20.48
N LEU A 478 1.44 -5.54 20.68
CA LEU A 478 2.90 -5.42 20.73
C LEU A 478 3.50 -5.05 19.36
N ALA A 479 2.96 -5.58 18.25
CA ALA A 479 3.36 -5.19 16.91
C ALA A 479 3.13 -3.69 16.70
N ALA A 480 1.90 -3.22 16.92
CA ALA A 480 1.54 -1.80 16.84
C ALA A 480 2.46 -0.92 17.70
N LEU A 481 2.74 -1.34 18.94
CA LEU A 481 3.65 -0.63 19.85
C LEU A 481 5.06 -0.50 19.27
N THR A 482 5.66 -1.61 18.84
CA THR A 482 7.05 -1.62 18.37
C THR A 482 7.25 -0.86 17.06
N GLU A 483 6.20 -0.69 16.27
CA GLU A 483 6.25 0.03 15.00
C GLU A 483 6.11 1.55 15.10
N VAL A 484 5.62 2.08 16.22
CA VAL A 484 5.47 3.54 16.39
C VAL A 484 6.82 4.24 16.19
N PRO A 485 6.92 5.21 15.26
CA PRO A 485 8.18 5.85 14.91
C PRO A 485 8.57 6.95 15.90
N TRP A 486 8.72 6.59 17.18
CA TRP A 486 9.10 7.51 18.26
C TRP A 486 10.42 7.10 18.91
N PRO A 487 11.42 7.98 19.06
CA PRO A 487 12.73 7.56 19.55
C PRO A 487 12.72 6.98 20.98
N TYR A 488 13.28 5.78 21.13
CA TYR A 488 13.47 5.09 22.41
C TYR A 488 14.81 4.34 22.43
N PRO A 489 15.56 4.31 23.56
CA PRO A 489 15.27 4.91 24.87
C PRO A 489 15.82 6.34 25.04
N TYR A 490 16.40 6.93 23.98
CA TYR A 490 17.12 8.21 24.01
C TYR A 490 16.33 9.37 23.38
N GLY A 491 15.00 9.26 23.30
CA GLY A 491 14.12 10.29 22.75
C GLY A 491 13.65 11.33 23.76
N GLU A 492 12.97 12.35 23.25
CA GLU A 492 12.27 13.32 24.09
C GLU A 492 10.99 12.71 24.70
N PRO A 493 10.57 13.18 25.89
CA PRO A 493 9.26 12.86 26.44
C PRO A 493 8.14 13.28 25.51
N THR A 494 7.03 12.57 25.55
CA THR A 494 5.84 12.92 24.76
C THR A 494 5.16 14.18 25.33
N GLY A 495 4.21 14.72 24.57
CA GLY A 495 3.22 15.69 25.04
C GLY A 495 2.11 15.02 25.88
N PRO A 496 1.10 15.81 26.29
CA PRO A 496 0.00 15.34 27.13
C PRO A 496 -0.86 14.27 26.45
N ALA A 497 -1.05 13.11 27.08
CA ALA A 497 -1.94 12.05 26.63
C ALA A 497 -3.43 12.34 26.92
N LEU A 498 -4.32 11.53 26.34
CA LEU A 498 -5.73 11.54 26.68
C LEU A 498 -5.92 11.05 28.13
N GLY A 499 -6.56 11.86 28.96
CA GLY A 499 -6.84 11.49 30.36
C GLY A 499 -7.97 10.47 30.48
N GLY A 500 -7.98 9.69 31.57
CA GLY A 500 -9.13 8.85 31.96
C GLY A 500 -9.45 7.68 31.03
N LEU A 501 -8.47 7.18 30.28
CA LEU A 501 -8.64 5.99 29.45
C LEU A 501 -8.76 4.71 30.30
N PRO A 502 -9.59 3.73 29.90
CA PRO A 502 -9.64 2.44 30.57
C PRO A 502 -8.30 1.70 30.44
N VAL A 503 -7.98 0.93 31.47
CA VAL A 503 -6.83 0.01 31.44
C VAL A 503 -7.30 -1.35 30.94
N ARG A 504 -6.60 -1.92 29.96
CA ARG A 504 -6.76 -3.31 29.51
C ARG A 504 -5.50 -4.10 29.85
N TRP A 505 -5.67 -5.36 30.26
CA TRP A 505 -4.54 -6.28 30.42
C TRP A 505 -4.21 -6.91 29.07
N LEU A 506 -2.93 -6.94 28.74
CA LEU A 506 -2.41 -7.48 27.49
C LEU A 506 -2.87 -8.94 27.29
N GLU A 507 -2.88 -9.73 28.36
CA GLU A 507 -3.26 -11.14 28.37
C GLU A 507 -4.78 -11.38 28.31
N ASP A 508 -5.59 -10.33 28.52
CA ASP A 508 -7.06 -10.42 28.41
C ASP A 508 -7.56 -10.04 27.00
N LEU A 509 -6.66 -9.62 26.11
CA LEU A 509 -7.01 -9.34 24.72
C LEU A 509 -7.40 -10.65 23.99
N PRO A 510 -8.29 -10.61 22.99
CA PRO A 510 -8.79 -11.81 22.31
C PRO A 510 -7.67 -12.63 21.67
N ASP A 511 -7.73 -13.96 21.75
CA ASP A 511 -6.79 -14.87 21.09
C ASP A 511 -7.52 -15.91 20.25
N TYR A 512 -7.23 -15.91 18.95
CA TYR A 512 -7.74 -16.83 17.94
C TYR A 512 -6.61 -17.65 17.29
N SER A 513 -5.45 -17.72 17.94
CA SER A 513 -4.30 -18.47 17.43
C SER A 513 -4.60 -19.97 17.38
N LEU A 514 -4.23 -20.61 16.28
CA LEU A 514 -4.32 -22.06 16.12
C LEU A 514 -2.93 -22.72 16.18
N PRO A 515 -2.85 -24.06 16.35
CA PRO A 515 -1.59 -24.77 16.61
C PRO A 515 -0.51 -24.71 15.52
N SER A 516 -0.81 -24.12 14.35
CA SER A 516 0.11 -23.98 13.22
C SER A 516 -0.24 -22.78 12.34
N ALA A 517 0.72 -22.35 11.51
CA ALA A 517 0.51 -21.29 10.53
C ALA A 517 -0.52 -21.71 9.46
N GLU A 518 -0.51 -22.97 9.05
CA GLU A 518 -1.45 -23.58 8.11
C GLU A 518 -2.88 -23.49 8.64
N ALA A 519 -3.10 -23.89 9.90
CA ALA A 519 -4.41 -23.81 10.53
C ALA A 519 -4.89 -22.36 10.65
N SER A 520 -4.00 -21.46 11.06
CA SER A 520 -4.29 -20.02 11.21
C SER A 520 -4.60 -19.35 9.86
N CYS A 521 -3.85 -19.68 8.80
CA CYS A 521 -4.12 -19.22 7.44
C CYS A 521 -5.49 -19.69 6.97
N LYS A 522 -5.79 -20.98 7.14
CA LYS A 522 -7.07 -21.58 6.77
C LYS A 522 -8.25 -20.97 7.54
N LEU A 523 -8.06 -20.58 8.79
CA LEU A 523 -9.07 -19.85 9.57
C LEU A 523 -9.41 -18.50 8.90
N LEU A 524 -8.39 -17.72 8.50
CA LEU A 524 -8.60 -16.45 7.81
C LEU A 524 -9.22 -16.64 6.43
N GLU A 525 -8.72 -17.59 5.63
CA GLU A 525 -9.27 -17.92 4.31
C GLU A 525 -10.76 -18.27 4.40
N LYS A 526 -11.15 -19.18 5.31
CA LYS A 526 -12.55 -19.55 5.55
C LYS A 526 -13.38 -18.35 6.00
N THR A 527 -12.84 -17.55 6.92
CA THR A 527 -13.53 -16.37 7.46
C THR A 527 -13.79 -15.32 6.38
N LEU A 528 -12.83 -15.07 5.50
CA LEU A 528 -12.93 -14.12 4.40
C LEU A 528 -13.84 -14.64 3.29
N SER A 529 -13.69 -15.89 2.87
CA SER A 529 -14.56 -16.53 1.86
C SER A 529 -16.02 -16.59 2.30
N ALA A 530 -16.28 -16.91 3.58
CA ALA A 530 -17.65 -16.91 4.13
C ALA A 530 -18.30 -15.52 4.17
N GLN A 531 -17.50 -14.46 4.06
CA GLN A 531 -17.96 -13.07 3.94
C GLN A 531 -18.06 -12.58 2.49
N GLY A 532 -17.80 -13.45 1.50
CA GLY A 532 -17.79 -13.12 0.08
C GLY A 532 -16.51 -12.45 -0.40
N ARG A 533 -15.42 -12.58 0.36
CA ARG A 533 -14.13 -11.91 0.11
C ARG A 533 -13.00 -12.95 -0.08
N THR A 534 -13.16 -13.87 -1.02
CA THR A 534 -12.18 -14.95 -1.22
C THR A 534 -10.79 -14.36 -1.56
N PRO A 535 -9.73 -14.69 -0.79
CA PRO A 535 -8.39 -14.19 -1.07
C PRO A 535 -7.81 -14.82 -2.35
N LEU A 536 -6.96 -14.08 -3.05
CA LEU A 536 -6.20 -14.54 -4.22
C LEU A 536 -4.71 -14.40 -3.93
N TYR A 537 -3.92 -15.40 -4.31
CA TYR A 537 -2.49 -15.44 -4.07
C TYR A 537 -1.69 -15.54 -5.35
N VAL A 538 -0.63 -14.74 -5.45
CA VAL A 538 0.43 -14.90 -6.45
C VAL A 538 1.72 -15.29 -5.72
N ASP A 539 2.25 -16.47 -6.03
CA ASP A 539 3.57 -16.90 -5.58
C ASP A 539 4.64 -16.16 -6.41
N ILE A 540 5.35 -15.24 -5.76
CA ILE A 540 6.38 -14.41 -6.38
C ILE A 540 7.79 -14.83 -5.93
N SER A 541 7.91 -16.01 -5.30
CA SER A 541 9.18 -16.54 -4.80
C SER A 541 10.25 -16.55 -5.88
N ARG A 542 11.43 -16.00 -5.55
CA ARG A 542 12.58 -16.05 -6.45
C ARG A 542 13.25 -17.40 -6.41
N LYS A 543 13.77 -17.84 -7.56
CA LYS A 543 14.48 -19.12 -7.69
C LYS A 543 15.85 -19.13 -6.99
N ASP A 544 16.45 -17.96 -6.81
CA ASP A 544 17.81 -17.78 -6.29
C ASP A 544 17.85 -17.62 -4.77
N LEU A 545 16.82 -17.00 -4.17
CA LEU A 545 16.64 -16.92 -2.72
C LEU A 545 16.01 -18.20 -2.14
N ASP A 546 15.22 -18.93 -2.92
CA ASP A 546 14.53 -20.18 -2.55
C ASP A 546 13.60 -20.06 -1.31
N MET A 547 13.19 -18.84 -0.96
CA MET A 547 12.29 -18.56 0.16
C MET A 547 10.87 -18.24 -0.33
N PRO A 548 9.82 -18.75 0.35
CA PRO A 548 8.43 -18.40 0.06
C PRO A 548 8.17 -16.89 0.16
N VAL A 549 7.66 -16.31 -0.91
CA VAL A 549 7.12 -14.94 -0.95
C VAL A 549 5.82 -14.93 -1.73
N VAL A 550 4.78 -14.33 -1.16
CA VAL A 550 3.46 -14.21 -1.79
C VAL A 550 3.01 -12.76 -1.84
N ARG A 551 2.23 -12.43 -2.87
CA ARG A 551 1.26 -11.33 -2.81
C ARG A 551 -0.13 -11.93 -2.60
N ALA A 552 -0.84 -11.49 -1.57
CA ALA A 552 -2.26 -11.72 -1.41
C ALA A 552 -3.07 -10.51 -1.89
N LEU A 553 -4.25 -10.75 -2.43
CA LEU A 553 -5.27 -9.75 -2.77
C LEU A 553 -6.59 -10.21 -2.18
N VAL A 554 -7.27 -9.33 -1.43
CA VAL A 554 -8.59 -9.64 -0.87
C VAL A 554 -9.61 -8.67 -1.46
N PRO A 555 -10.45 -9.10 -2.41
CA PRO A 555 -11.42 -8.23 -3.07
C PRO A 555 -12.33 -7.49 -2.08
N GLY A 556 -12.48 -6.20 -2.30
CA GLY A 556 -13.32 -5.28 -1.53
C GLY A 556 -12.73 -4.81 -0.20
N LEU A 557 -11.49 -5.16 0.14
CA LEU A 557 -10.77 -4.58 1.28
C LEU A 557 -9.91 -3.40 0.82
N GLU A 558 -9.72 -2.42 1.72
CA GLU A 558 -8.87 -1.26 1.45
C GLU A 558 -7.38 -1.65 1.53
N LEU A 559 -6.53 -0.93 0.80
CA LEU A 559 -5.10 -1.22 0.74
C LEU A 559 -4.23 -0.23 1.52
N THR A 560 -4.72 0.99 1.76
CA THR A 560 -3.99 2.03 2.50
C THR A 560 -4.96 3.00 3.18
N ALA A 561 -4.49 3.61 4.27
CA ALA A 561 -5.15 4.69 5.00
C ALA A 561 -4.54 6.07 4.70
N ASP A 562 -3.63 6.16 3.72
CA ASP A 562 -3.02 7.41 3.29
C ASP A 562 -4.00 8.20 2.41
N PHE A 563 -4.74 9.12 3.03
CA PHE A 563 -5.65 10.02 2.32
C PHE A 563 -4.92 11.25 1.80
N ASP A 564 -4.92 11.41 0.48
CA ASP A 564 -4.53 12.62 -0.23
C ASP A 564 -5.70 13.22 -1.02
N ARG A 565 -5.42 14.27 -1.79
CA ARG A 565 -6.42 15.00 -2.59
C ARG A 565 -7.04 14.19 -3.74
N PHE A 566 -6.46 13.06 -4.11
CA PHE A 566 -6.95 12.14 -5.14
C PHE A 566 -7.52 10.85 -4.54
N SER A 567 -7.25 10.55 -3.27
CA SER A 567 -7.88 9.45 -2.55
C SER A 567 -9.40 9.57 -2.55
N ARG A 568 -10.06 8.42 -2.51
CA ARG A 568 -11.52 8.31 -2.48
C ARG A 568 -11.96 7.61 -1.18
N PRO A 569 -12.60 8.32 -0.23
CA PRO A 569 -13.14 7.70 0.98
C PRO A 569 -14.18 6.65 0.62
N SER A 570 -14.01 5.42 1.11
CA SER A 570 -14.86 4.31 0.70
C SER A 570 -16.23 4.36 1.35
N LEU A 571 -17.22 3.72 0.71
CA LEU A 571 -18.57 3.55 1.27
C LEU A 571 -18.52 2.98 2.69
N ARG A 572 -17.62 2.03 2.95
CA ARG A 572 -17.49 1.38 4.27
C ARG A 572 -16.92 2.32 5.32
N LEU A 573 -15.94 3.17 4.98
CA LEU A 573 -15.44 4.20 5.88
C LEU A 573 -16.55 5.17 6.27
N LEU A 574 -17.31 5.68 5.30
CA LEU A 574 -18.44 6.60 5.53
C LEU A 574 -19.56 5.94 6.33
N ALA A 575 -19.89 4.68 6.05
CA ALA A 575 -20.89 3.92 6.80
C ALA A 575 -20.47 3.73 8.27
N ARG A 576 -19.19 3.45 8.55
CA ARG A 576 -18.66 3.33 9.92
C ARG A 576 -18.62 4.68 10.64
N TYR A 577 -18.23 5.73 9.94
CA TYR A 577 -18.26 7.10 10.45
C TYR A 577 -19.68 7.51 10.86
N THR A 578 -20.63 7.47 9.94
CA THR A 578 -22.03 7.88 10.17
C THR A 578 -22.77 7.00 11.18
N ALA A 579 -22.37 5.73 11.35
CA ALA A 579 -22.94 4.84 12.36
C ALA A 579 -22.73 5.31 13.80
N ARG A 580 -21.76 6.19 14.08
CA ARG A 580 -21.48 6.71 15.43
C ARG A 580 -22.63 7.53 16.02
N TRP A 581 -23.57 7.98 15.18
CA TRP A 581 -24.70 8.84 15.57
C TRP A 581 -26.08 8.23 15.34
N GLN A 582 -26.16 7.00 14.81
CA GLN A 582 -27.42 6.26 14.82
C GLN A 582 -27.68 5.72 16.23
N LYS A 583 -28.83 6.12 16.81
CA LYS A 583 -29.28 5.67 18.13
C LYS A 583 -29.85 4.26 18.13
#